data_AF-A0A453MQR2-F1
#
_entry.id   AF-A0A453MQR2-F1
#
_cell.length_a   1.000
_cell.length_b   1.000
_cell.length_c   1.000
_cell.angle_alpha   90.00
_cell.angle_beta   90.00
_cell.angle_gamma   90.00
#
_symmetry.space_group_name_H-M   'P 1'
#
loop_
_entity.id
_entity.type
_entity.pdbx_description
1 polymer ?
#
loop_
_entity_poly.entity_id
_entity_poly.type
_entity_poly.pdbx_seq_one_letter_code
_entity_poly.pdbx_strand_id
1 'polypeptide(L)'
;MEYLVKPKTEFQRYIRLSRKEMLDYSFGDKTGPGEGTLMDHCPLRLNKDDYERVKRIPFEKGANFRDLEGVRVGPNNVAEFDPEIPRVYLESGNPLVPEYAIKFRSGKSLRPFGRLWWDETVPTVVTSANPHSQRILHPSQARVLTVRENARLQGFPDYYRLDGPIKERYMQVGNAVAVPVARALGYSLGLAYLRKHDGSDGPMLVLPANFFSPGQTEAVVPADEVAEE
;
A
#
# COMPACT_ATOMS: atom_id res chain seq x y z
N MET A 1 14.74 -10.76 -4.56
CA MET A 1 14.87 -11.80 -3.51
C MET A 1 13.80 -12.84 -3.73
N GLU A 2 13.92 -14.02 -3.14
CA GLU A 2 12.89 -15.07 -3.26
C GLU A 2 11.70 -14.80 -2.34
N TYR A 3 10.51 -15.26 -2.75
CA TYR A 3 9.37 -15.34 -1.84
C TYR A 3 9.58 -16.50 -0.87
N LEU A 4 9.52 -16.19 0.43
CA LEU A 4 9.62 -17.23 1.47
C LEU A 4 8.34 -18.06 1.61
N VAL A 5 7.19 -17.53 1.16
CA VAL A 5 5.88 -18.17 1.32
C VAL A 5 5.03 -18.05 0.06
N LYS A 6 4.14 -19.02 -0.11
CA LYS A 6 3.06 -18.99 -1.12
C LYS A 6 2.05 -17.87 -0.79
N PRO A 7 1.33 -17.32 -1.79
CA PRO A 7 0.28 -16.34 -1.54
C PRO A 7 -0.82 -16.93 -0.64
N LYS A 8 -1.26 -16.15 0.34
CA LYS A 8 -2.25 -16.56 1.35
C LYS A 8 -3.66 -16.05 1.06
N THR A 9 -3.80 -14.98 0.27
CA THR A 9 -5.10 -14.36 -0.06
C THR A 9 -5.31 -14.32 -1.57
N GLU A 10 -6.56 -14.11 -2.00
CA GLU A 10 -6.90 -13.92 -3.42
C GLU A 10 -6.15 -12.75 -4.02
N PHE A 11 -6.12 -11.61 -3.32
CA PHE A 11 -5.35 -10.46 -3.75
C PHE A 11 -3.87 -10.78 -3.95
N GLN A 12 -3.26 -11.54 -3.02
CA GLN A 12 -1.86 -11.96 -3.14
C GLN A 12 -1.63 -12.94 -4.29
N ARG A 13 -2.62 -13.78 -4.63
CA ARG A 13 -2.56 -14.62 -5.84
C ARG A 13 -2.60 -13.75 -7.09
N TYR A 14 -3.56 -12.82 -7.16
CA TYR A 14 -3.74 -11.91 -8.29
C TYR A 14 -2.50 -11.05 -8.57
N ILE A 15 -1.99 -10.30 -7.59
CA ILE A 15 -0.82 -9.43 -7.80
C ILE A 15 0.48 -10.20 -8.11
N ARG A 16 0.53 -11.52 -7.83
CA ARG A 16 1.67 -12.39 -8.15
C ARG A 16 1.55 -13.12 -9.49
N LEU A 17 0.47 -12.90 -10.25
CA LEU A 17 0.34 -13.45 -11.60
C LEU A 17 1.50 -13.01 -12.50
N SER A 18 1.86 -13.87 -13.44
CA SER A 18 2.82 -13.58 -14.50
C SER A 18 2.33 -12.45 -15.42
N ARG A 19 3.25 -11.93 -16.24
CA ARG A 19 2.90 -10.97 -17.30
C ARG A 19 1.90 -11.57 -18.27
N LYS A 20 2.09 -12.83 -18.65
CA LYS A 20 1.18 -13.55 -19.57
C LYS A 20 -0.22 -13.67 -18.98
N GLU A 21 -0.34 -14.08 -17.73
CA GLU A 21 -1.65 -14.16 -17.04
C GLU A 21 -2.30 -12.78 -16.90
N MET A 22 -1.52 -11.71 -16.73
CA MET A 22 -2.02 -10.33 -16.71
C MET A 22 -2.29 -9.73 -18.09
N LEU A 23 -2.07 -10.47 -19.18
CA LEU A 23 -2.16 -9.99 -20.56
C LEU A 23 -1.23 -8.79 -20.85
N ASP A 24 -0.06 -8.77 -20.21
CA ASP A 24 1.01 -7.79 -20.45
C ASP A 24 1.96 -8.29 -21.54
N TYR A 25 1.81 -7.73 -22.74
CA TYR A 25 2.56 -8.10 -23.94
C TYR A 25 3.85 -7.28 -24.14
N SER A 26 4.32 -6.54 -23.13
CA SER A 26 5.50 -5.67 -23.25
C SER A 26 6.78 -6.40 -23.71
N PHE A 27 6.84 -7.72 -23.56
CA PHE A 27 7.95 -8.59 -23.97
C PHE A 27 7.57 -9.62 -25.06
N GLY A 28 6.40 -9.47 -25.70
CA GLY A 28 5.86 -10.45 -26.64
C GLY A 28 5.63 -11.81 -25.96
N ASP A 29 5.97 -12.91 -26.66
CA ASP A 29 5.82 -14.28 -26.15
C ASP A 29 6.91 -14.72 -25.16
N LYS A 30 7.92 -13.87 -24.95
CA LYS A 30 9.05 -14.21 -24.06
C LYS A 30 8.67 -13.95 -22.61
N THR A 31 9.17 -14.82 -21.73
CA THR A 31 9.16 -14.55 -20.29
C THR A 31 9.92 -13.26 -20.01
N GLY A 32 9.24 -12.28 -19.43
CA GLY A 32 9.85 -11.03 -19.01
C GLY A 32 10.79 -11.20 -17.81
N PRO A 33 11.65 -10.22 -17.53
CA PRO A 33 12.55 -10.27 -16.37
C PRO A 33 11.77 -10.21 -15.05
N GLY A 34 12.31 -10.89 -14.03
CA GLY A 34 11.82 -10.80 -12.65
C GLY A 34 10.61 -11.68 -12.32
N GLU A 35 10.20 -12.57 -13.23
CA GLU A 35 9.10 -13.52 -12.98
C GLU A 35 9.39 -14.41 -11.77
N GLY A 36 8.39 -14.56 -10.89
CA GLY A 36 8.50 -15.36 -9.66
C GLY A 36 9.33 -14.73 -8.52
N THR A 37 9.97 -13.58 -8.75
CA THR A 37 10.84 -12.95 -7.74
C THR A 37 10.16 -11.82 -6.96
N LEU A 38 10.53 -11.65 -5.69
CA LEU A 38 10.14 -10.51 -4.88
C LEU A 38 11.11 -9.34 -5.12
N MET A 39 10.63 -8.32 -5.83
CA MET A 39 11.38 -7.10 -6.16
C MET A 39 10.99 -5.94 -5.23
N ASP A 40 11.90 -4.99 -5.03
CA ASP A 40 11.65 -3.73 -4.29
C ASP A 40 11.10 -3.88 -2.85
N HIS A 41 11.31 -5.04 -2.22
CA HIS A 41 10.93 -5.24 -0.82
C HIS A 41 11.97 -4.63 0.12
N CYS A 42 12.15 -3.31 0.00
CA CYS A 42 13.07 -2.51 0.79
C CYS A 42 12.34 -1.34 1.47
N PRO A 43 12.47 -1.17 2.80
CA PRO A 43 11.95 0.00 3.49
C PRO A 43 12.84 1.23 3.27
N LEU A 44 12.31 2.41 3.56
CA LEU A 44 13.15 3.58 3.77
C LEU A 44 14.09 3.30 4.94
N ARG A 45 15.40 3.50 4.74
CA ARG A 45 16.38 3.42 5.83
C ARG A 45 16.19 4.63 6.73
N LEU A 46 15.58 4.40 7.90
CA LEU A 46 15.46 5.40 8.94
C LEU A 46 16.85 5.79 9.47
N ASN A 47 17.01 7.05 9.87
CA ASN A 47 18.17 7.46 10.64
C ASN A 47 18.16 6.76 12.02
N LYS A 48 19.28 6.83 12.75
CA LYS A 48 19.45 6.14 14.04
C LYS A 48 18.34 6.50 15.02
N ASP A 49 18.04 7.79 15.16
CA ASP A 49 17.05 8.30 16.09
C ASP A 49 15.62 7.84 15.75
N ASP A 50 15.22 7.96 14.49
CA ASP A 50 13.89 7.53 14.04
C ASP A 50 13.73 6.02 14.16
N TYR A 51 14.78 5.26 13.90
CA TYR A 51 14.78 3.82 14.12
C TYR A 51 14.64 3.48 15.61
N GLU A 52 15.32 4.20 16.50
CA GLU A 52 15.15 4.06 17.96
C GLU A 52 13.73 4.37 18.41
N ARG A 53 13.12 5.44 17.90
CA ARG A 53 11.71 5.77 18.17
C ARG A 53 10.78 4.66 17.72
N VAL A 54 10.92 4.19 16.48
CA VAL A 54 10.08 3.13 15.90
C VAL A 54 10.17 1.82 16.67
N LYS A 55 11.35 1.48 17.22
CA LYS A 55 11.52 0.30 18.08
C LYS A 55 10.74 0.40 19.40
N ARG A 56 10.50 1.61 19.90
CA ARG A 56 9.76 1.86 21.15
C ARG A 56 8.25 1.97 20.94
N ILE A 57 7.76 2.04 19.70
CA ILE A 57 6.31 2.02 19.41
C ILE A 57 5.77 0.61 19.62
N PRO A 58 4.74 0.40 20.46
CA PRO A 58 4.13 -0.91 20.69
C PRO A 58 3.67 -1.63 19.41
N PHE A 59 3.67 -2.95 19.42
CA PHE A 59 3.21 -3.79 18.30
C PHE A 59 1.73 -4.16 18.43
N GLU A 60 0.88 -3.13 18.48
CA GLU A 60 -0.57 -3.28 18.63
C GLU A 60 -1.33 -2.30 17.76
N LYS A 61 -2.63 -2.56 17.58
CA LYS A 61 -3.51 -1.71 16.79
C LYS A 61 -3.67 -0.35 17.45
N GLY A 62 -3.46 0.71 16.67
CA GLY A 62 -3.59 2.10 17.13
C GLY A 62 -2.32 2.71 17.74
N ALA A 63 -1.26 1.90 17.93
CA ALA A 63 0.01 2.37 18.48
C ALA A 63 0.61 3.53 17.65
N ASN A 64 1.09 4.57 18.32
CA ASN A 64 1.62 5.79 17.74
C ASN A 64 2.59 6.52 18.71
N PHE A 65 3.04 7.73 18.34
CA PHE A 65 3.99 8.48 19.16
C PHE A 65 3.50 8.81 20.59
N ARG A 66 2.18 8.79 20.83
CA ARG A 66 1.60 9.04 22.16
C ARG A 66 1.90 7.94 23.17
N ASP A 67 2.28 6.75 22.69
CA ASP A 67 2.68 5.61 23.52
C ASP A 67 4.16 5.66 23.91
N LEU A 68 4.89 6.69 23.47
CA LEU A 68 6.27 6.90 23.89
C LEU A 68 6.32 7.48 25.31
N GLU A 69 7.33 7.07 26.06
CA GLU A 69 7.60 7.54 27.42
C GLU A 69 7.67 9.07 27.51
N GLY A 70 7.02 9.63 28.54
CA GLY A 70 6.94 11.07 28.77
C GLY A 70 5.86 11.79 27.96
N VAL A 71 4.93 11.06 27.33
CA VAL A 71 3.73 11.61 26.70
C VAL A 71 2.50 11.15 27.46
N ARG A 72 1.59 12.09 27.70
CA ARG A 72 0.25 11.81 28.22
C ARG A 72 -0.80 12.44 27.31
N VAL A 73 -2.02 11.93 27.37
CA VAL A 73 -3.17 12.54 26.68
C VAL A 73 -3.94 13.36 27.71
N GLY A 74 -3.88 14.69 27.57
CA GLY A 74 -4.57 15.63 28.44
C GLY A 74 -6.04 15.81 28.09
N PRO A 75 -6.72 16.79 28.73
CA PRO A 75 -8.09 17.16 28.42
C PRO A 75 -8.26 17.47 26.92
N ASN A 76 -9.42 17.16 26.36
CA ASN A 76 -9.73 17.38 24.94
C ASN A 76 -8.89 16.58 23.93
N ASN A 77 -8.33 15.44 24.35
CA ASN A 77 -7.58 14.51 23.49
C ASN A 77 -6.30 15.14 22.87
N VAL A 78 -5.65 16.02 23.63
CA VAL A 78 -4.40 16.70 23.22
C VAL A 78 -3.21 15.95 23.81
N ALA A 79 -2.23 15.61 22.97
CA ALA A 79 -0.97 15.04 23.44
C ALA A 79 -0.14 16.14 24.11
N GLU A 80 0.37 15.87 25.30
CA GLU A 80 1.19 16.77 26.11
C GLU A 80 2.39 16.01 26.67
N PHE A 81 3.44 16.74 27.03
CA PHE A 81 4.51 16.14 27.83
C PHE A 81 4.02 15.92 29.27
N ASP A 82 4.34 14.76 29.82
CA ASP A 82 4.03 14.48 31.20
C ASP A 82 4.93 15.31 32.13
N PRO A 83 4.37 16.17 33.02
CA PRO A 83 5.17 16.97 33.95
C PRO A 83 5.88 16.12 35.02
N GLU A 84 5.40 14.90 35.30
CA GLU A 84 6.00 14.00 36.29
C GLU A 84 7.20 13.23 35.74
N ILE A 85 7.29 13.09 34.41
CA ILE A 85 8.34 12.34 33.74
C ILE A 85 9.31 13.33 33.07
N PRO A 86 10.59 13.39 33.52
CA PRO A 86 11.60 14.19 32.85
C PRO A 86 11.72 13.82 31.36
N ARG A 87 12.10 14.80 30.53
CA ARG A 87 12.27 14.57 29.10
C ARG A 87 13.26 13.43 28.86
N VAL A 88 12.81 12.40 28.15
CA VAL A 88 13.64 11.26 27.75
C VAL A 88 14.42 11.64 26.49
N TYR A 89 15.72 11.34 26.49
CA TYR A 89 16.62 11.59 25.37
C TYR A 89 17.15 10.29 24.78
N LEU A 90 17.48 10.33 23.49
CA LEU A 90 18.13 9.25 22.76
C LEU A 90 19.64 9.28 23.00
N GLU A 91 20.35 8.24 22.56
CA GLU A 91 21.83 8.19 22.65
C GLU A 91 22.52 9.35 21.93
N SER A 92 21.87 9.90 20.90
CA SER A 92 22.34 11.07 20.15
C SER A 92 22.21 12.40 20.90
N GLY A 93 21.55 12.42 22.06
CA GLY A 93 21.18 13.64 22.79
C GLY A 93 19.92 14.33 22.26
N ASN A 94 19.32 13.83 21.17
CA ASN A 94 18.03 14.32 20.68
C ASN A 94 16.87 13.80 21.53
N PRO A 95 15.76 14.54 21.68
CA PRO A 95 14.62 14.09 22.46
C PRO A 95 13.98 12.84 21.84
N LEU A 96 13.57 11.89 22.70
CA LEU A 96 12.82 10.71 22.30
C LEU A 96 11.56 11.10 21.54
N VAL A 97 10.78 12.02 22.11
CA VAL A 97 9.55 12.53 21.51
C VAL A 97 9.83 13.88 20.87
N PRO A 98 9.79 13.99 19.52
CA PRO A 98 10.00 15.25 18.84
C PRO A 98 8.89 16.26 19.15
N GLU A 99 9.25 17.53 19.36
CA GLU A 99 8.27 18.58 19.64
C GLU A 99 7.23 18.75 18.53
N TYR A 100 7.63 18.54 17.27
CA TYR A 100 6.70 18.65 16.16
C TYR A 100 5.54 17.66 16.28
N ALA A 101 5.77 16.47 16.85
CA ALA A 101 4.74 15.44 16.97
C ALA A 101 3.64 15.88 17.95
N ILE A 102 4.03 16.50 19.06
CA ILE A 102 3.11 17.09 20.06
C ILE A 102 2.35 18.28 19.49
N LYS A 103 2.99 19.13 18.67
CA LYS A 103 2.34 20.31 18.08
C LYS A 103 1.49 19.97 16.83
N PHE A 104 1.68 18.80 16.23
CA PHE A 104 1.06 18.43 14.96
C PHE A 104 -0.47 18.38 15.07
N ARG A 105 -1.17 19.15 14.21
CA ARG A 105 -2.63 19.31 14.24
C ARG A 105 -3.16 19.64 15.66
N SER A 106 -2.51 20.61 16.31
CA SER A 106 -2.85 21.06 17.67
C SER A 106 -2.79 19.94 18.70
N GLY A 107 -1.86 18.98 18.50
CA GLY A 107 -1.64 17.83 19.38
C GLY A 107 -2.72 16.76 19.35
N LYS A 108 -3.73 16.88 18.48
CA LYS A 108 -4.86 15.92 18.39
C LYS A 108 -4.61 14.77 17.42
N SER A 109 -3.49 14.81 16.69
CA SER A 109 -3.19 13.78 15.70
C SER A 109 -2.73 12.47 16.34
N LEU A 110 -3.06 11.35 15.69
CA LEU A 110 -2.54 10.01 15.96
C LEU A 110 -1.56 9.54 14.87
N ARG A 111 -1.24 10.42 13.91
CA ARG A 111 -0.46 10.06 12.72
C ARG A 111 1.05 9.93 12.95
N PRO A 112 1.74 10.82 13.69
CA PRO A 112 3.18 10.71 13.88
C PRO A 112 3.57 9.35 14.49
N PHE A 113 4.56 8.69 13.89
CA PHE A 113 5.02 7.34 14.24
C PHE A 113 3.89 6.32 14.39
N GLY A 114 2.79 6.50 13.65
CA GLY A 114 1.63 5.63 13.73
C GLY A 114 1.89 4.28 13.06
N ARG A 115 1.52 3.21 13.76
CA ARG A 115 1.55 1.84 13.25
C ARG A 115 0.24 1.50 12.57
N LEU A 116 0.34 0.82 11.44
CA LEU A 116 -0.79 0.24 10.73
C LEU A 116 -1.13 -1.12 11.32
N TRP A 117 -2.37 -1.56 11.14
CA TRP A 117 -2.82 -2.89 11.49
C TRP A 117 -3.47 -3.62 10.32
N TRP A 118 -3.67 -4.93 10.47
CA TRP A 118 -4.11 -5.82 9.39
C TRP A 118 -5.56 -5.57 8.94
N ASP A 119 -6.39 -4.98 9.80
CA ASP A 119 -7.79 -4.65 9.56
C ASP A 119 -8.00 -3.15 9.24
N GLU A 120 -6.92 -2.46 8.89
CA GLU A 120 -6.94 -1.05 8.51
C GLU A 120 -6.62 -0.87 7.02
N THR A 121 -7.01 0.28 6.50
CA THR A 121 -6.67 0.71 5.14
C THR A 121 -5.69 1.87 5.19
N VAL A 122 -4.94 2.05 4.10
CA VAL A 122 -4.17 3.27 3.85
C VAL A 122 -5.00 4.14 2.91
N PRO A 123 -5.59 5.26 3.39
CA PRO A 123 -6.52 6.05 2.58
C PRO A 123 -5.91 6.59 1.29
N THR A 124 -4.62 6.94 1.35
CA THR A 124 -3.85 7.38 0.19
C THR A 124 -2.39 7.00 0.40
N VAL A 125 -1.84 6.24 -0.54
CA VAL A 125 -0.40 6.00 -0.60
C VAL A 125 0.26 7.26 -1.11
N VAL A 126 1.21 7.81 -0.35
CA VAL A 126 1.89 9.07 -0.67
C VAL A 126 3.33 8.82 -1.13
N THR A 127 3.98 9.88 -1.61
CA THR A 127 5.32 9.84 -2.23
C THR A 127 6.49 9.72 -1.26
N SER A 128 6.25 9.91 0.04
CA SER A 128 7.27 9.85 1.09
C SER A 128 6.95 8.76 2.09
N ALA A 129 7.97 8.04 2.54
CA ALA A 129 7.83 7.00 3.57
C ALA A 129 8.28 7.44 4.97
N ASN A 130 8.41 8.74 5.23
CA ASN A 130 8.80 9.22 6.56
C ASN A 130 7.66 9.01 7.59
N PRO A 131 7.95 8.53 8.80
CA PRO A 131 6.92 8.27 9.81
C PRO A 131 6.41 9.53 10.53
N HIS A 132 6.92 10.71 10.19
CA HIS A 132 6.75 11.94 10.98
C HIS A 132 5.31 12.48 11.00
N SER A 133 4.51 12.23 9.96
CA SER A 133 3.18 12.82 9.81
C SER A 133 2.11 11.85 9.30
N GLN A 134 2.40 10.55 9.29
CA GLN A 134 1.55 9.51 8.72
C GLN A 134 1.69 8.16 9.42
N ARG A 135 0.63 7.35 9.30
CA ARG A 135 0.61 5.97 9.78
C ARG A 135 1.21 5.08 8.70
N ILE A 136 2.44 4.61 8.92
CA ILE A 136 3.21 3.85 7.91
C ILE A 136 4.11 2.78 8.54
N LEU A 137 4.11 2.63 9.86
CA LEU A 137 4.90 1.56 10.48
C LEU A 137 4.24 0.21 10.20
N HIS A 138 5.07 -0.77 9.88
CA HIS A 138 4.63 -2.13 9.59
C HIS A 138 3.97 -2.76 10.83
N PRO A 139 2.87 -3.54 10.71
CA PRO A 139 2.14 -4.04 11.87
C PRO A 139 2.97 -4.86 12.86
N SER A 140 3.90 -5.68 12.35
CA SER A 140 4.70 -6.62 13.17
C SER A 140 6.21 -6.42 13.11
N GLN A 141 6.70 -5.36 12.46
CA GLN A 141 8.15 -5.14 12.27
C GLN A 141 8.53 -3.70 12.62
N ALA A 142 9.72 -3.49 13.19
CA ALA A 142 10.23 -2.17 13.57
C ALA A 142 10.77 -1.39 12.35
N ARG A 143 9.92 -1.18 11.35
CA ARG A 143 10.24 -0.44 10.12
C ARG A 143 8.99 0.23 9.55
N VAL A 144 9.20 1.14 8.61
CA VAL A 144 8.14 1.62 7.73
C VAL A 144 7.75 0.54 6.70
N LEU A 145 6.58 0.68 6.08
CA LEU A 145 6.22 -0.12 4.91
C LEU A 145 7.29 -0.01 3.82
N THR A 146 7.59 -1.12 3.16
CA THR A 146 8.52 -1.19 2.03
C THR A 146 7.94 -0.55 0.77
N VAL A 147 8.80 -0.27 -0.21
CA VAL A 147 8.37 0.18 -1.54
C VAL A 147 7.40 -0.84 -2.14
N ARG A 148 7.71 -2.14 -2.11
CA ARG A 148 6.82 -3.19 -2.64
C ARG A 148 5.48 -3.28 -1.92
N GLU A 149 5.43 -3.08 -0.60
CA GLU A 149 4.16 -3.06 0.14
C GLU A 149 3.29 -1.87 -0.30
N ASN A 150 3.88 -0.68 -0.49
CA ASN A 150 3.17 0.49 -1.02
C ASN A 150 2.73 0.27 -2.49
N ALA A 151 3.56 -0.37 -3.31
CA ALA A 151 3.22 -0.69 -4.69
C ALA A 151 2.02 -1.63 -4.76
N ARG A 152 1.96 -2.64 -3.88
CA ARG A 152 0.79 -3.52 -3.77
C ARG A 152 -0.45 -2.79 -3.31
N LEU A 153 -0.35 -1.83 -2.39
CA LEU A 153 -1.49 -0.99 -2.01
C LEU A 153 -2.04 -0.19 -3.19
N GLN A 154 -1.20 0.18 -4.16
CA GLN A 154 -1.60 0.79 -5.44
C GLN A 154 -1.95 -0.23 -6.54
N GLY A 155 -2.01 -1.51 -6.21
CA GLY A 155 -2.38 -2.59 -7.11
C GLY A 155 -1.35 -2.89 -8.21
N PHE A 156 -0.10 -2.46 -8.06
CA PHE A 156 0.97 -2.85 -8.98
C PHE A 156 1.14 -4.38 -8.98
N PRO A 157 1.23 -5.02 -10.15
CA PRO A 157 1.70 -6.39 -10.26
C PRO A 157 3.11 -6.54 -9.67
N ASP A 158 3.40 -7.66 -9.02
CA ASP A 158 4.68 -7.89 -8.36
C ASP A 158 5.85 -7.99 -9.36
N TYR A 159 5.58 -8.34 -10.62
CA TYR A 159 6.58 -8.31 -11.69
C TYR A 159 6.95 -6.89 -12.12
N TYR A 160 6.19 -5.86 -11.74
CA TYR A 160 6.49 -4.48 -12.13
C TYR A 160 7.66 -3.97 -11.28
N ARG A 161 8.82 -3.79 -11.92
CA ARG A 161 10.05 -3.34 -11.27
C ARG A 161 10.13 -1.82 -11.25
N LEU A 162 10.47 -1.27 -10.09
CA LEU A 162 10.75 0.17 -9.95
C LEU A 162 12.26 0.40 -10.05
N ASP A 163 12.66 1.57 -10.55
CA ASP A 163 14.06 1.89 -10.75
C ASP A 163 14.49 3.15 -9.99
N GLY A 164 15.79 3.28 -9.73
CA GLY A 164 16.39 4.42 -9.04
C GLY A 164 16.49 4.30 -7.50
N PRO A 165 16.91 5.40 -6.84
CA PRO A 165 17.03 5.47 -5.38
C PRO A 165 15.73 5.13 -4.65
N ILE A 166 15.83 4.62 -3.42
CA ILE A 166 14.66 4.18 -2.63
C ILE A 166 13.60 5.29 -2.49
N LYS A 167 14.03 6.54 -2.26
CA LYS A 167 13.09 7.68 -2.13
C LYS A 167 12.33 7.93 -3.43
N GLU A 168 13.01 7.87 -4.57
CA GLU A 168 12.37 8.06 -5.88
C GLU A 168 11.41 6.92 -6.22
N ARG A 169 11.72 5.69 -5.79
CA ARG A 169 10.79 4.57 -5.94
C ARG A 169 9.50 4.75 -5.12
N TYR A 170 9.56 5.33 -3.92
CA TYR A 170 8.34 5.76 -3.21
C TYR A 170 7.57 6.85 -3.96
N MET A 171 8.28 7.83 -4.55
CA MET A 171 7.65 8.88 -5.35
C MET A 171 6.94 8.30 -6.59
N GLN A 172 7.57 7.36 -7.30
CA GLN A 172 6.95 6.67 -8.45
C GLN A 172 5.65 5.97 -8.06
N VAL A 173 5.65 5.24 -6.94
CA VAL A 173 4.45 4.56 -6.43
C VAL A 173 3.38 5.56 -5.98
N GLY A 174 3.76 6.58 -5.21
CA GLY A 174 2.82 7.56 -4.64
C GLY A 174 2.18 8.47 -5.69
N ASN A 175 2.87 8.76 -6.80
CA ASN A 175 2.33 9.56 -7.89
C ASN A 175 1.51 8.75 -8.91
N ALA A 176 1.61 7.42 -8.88
CA ALA A 176 0.91 6.57 -9.82
C ALA A 176 -0.60 6.55 -9.56
N VAL A 177 -1.37 6.41 -10.64
CA VAL A 177 -2.77 6.00 -10.57
C VAL A 177 -2.81 4.52 -10.22
N ALA A 178 -3.72 4.12 -9.33
CA ALA A 178 -3.90 2.72 -8.97
C ALA A 178 -4.11 1.86 -10.23
N VAL A 179 -3.30 0.81 -10.39
CA VAL A 179 -3.30 0.01 -11.63
C VAL A 179 -4.66 -0.63 -11.93
N PRO A 180 -5.44 -1.15 -10.95
CA PRO A 180 -6.78 -1.67 -11.21
C PRO A 180 -7.75 -0.62 -11.77
N VAL A 181 -7.62 0.65 -11.35
CA VAL A 181 -8.43 1.75 -11.88
C VAL A 181 -8.06 2.02 -13.34
N ALA A 182 -6.77 2.12 -13.64
CA ALA A 182 -6.29 2.29 -15.02
C ALA A 182 -6.71 1.12 -15.93
N ARG A 183 -6.71 -0.11 -15.41
CA ARG A 183 -7.15 -1.31 -16.14
C ARG A 183 -8.64 -1.25 -16.47
N ALA A 184 -9.49 -0.86 -15.52
CA ALA A 184 -10.94 -0.71 -15.76
C ALA A 184 -11.23 0.34 -16.83
N LEU A 185 -10.56 1.50 -16.77
CA LEU A 185 -10.68 2.54 -17.79
C LEU A 185 -10.16 2.06 -19.15
N GLY A 186 -9.04 1.32 -19.17
CA GLY A 186 -8.48 0.74 -20.39
C GLY A 186 -9.42 -0.28 -21.05
N TYR A 187 -10.19 -1.02 -20.25
CA TYR A 187 -11.22 -1.93 -20.76
C TYR A 187 -12.38 -1.17 -21.41
N SER A 188 -12.89 -0.13 -20.75
CA SER A 188 -13.91 0.75 -21.34
C SER A 188 -13.43 1.37 -22.66
N LEU A 189 -12.17 1.84 -22.70
CA LEU A 189 -11.54 2.36 -23.91
C LEU A 189 -11.48 1.29 -25.01
N GLY A 190 -11.09 0.05 -24.69
CA GLY A 190 -11.02 -1.05 -25.64
C GLY A 190 -12.38 -1.39 -26.27
N LEU A 191 -13.45 -1.44 -25.45
CA LEU A 191 -14.81 -1.67 -25.95
C LEU A 191 -15.27 -0.55 -26.89
N ALA A 192 -15.04 0.71 -26.49
CA ALA A 192 -15.40 1.87 -27.31
C ALA A 192 -14.64 1.87 -28.65
N TYR A 193 -13.33 1.60 -28.61
CA TYR A 193 -12.48 1.56 -29.80
C TYR A 193 -12.90 0.46 -30.79
N LEU A 194 -13.24 -0.73 -30.27
CA LEU A 194 -13.71 -1.86 -31.07
C LEU A 194 -15.19 -1.76 -31.47
N ARG A 195 -15.90 -0.71 -31.04
CA ARG A 195 -17.36 -0.55 -31.22
C ARG A 195 -18.16 -1.75 -30.68
N LYS A 196 -17.68 -2.32 -29.57
CA LYS A 196 -18.30 -3.46 -28.85
C LYS A 196 -19.00 -3.02 -27.56
N HIS A 197 -19.44 -1.77 -27.48
CA HIS A 197 -20.31 -1.35 -26.38
C HIS A 197 -21.67 -2.02 -26.57
N ASP A 198 -22.37 -2.31 -25.48
CA ASP A 198 -23.67 -2.99 -25.43
C ASP A 198 -24.84 -2.16 -25.98
N GLY A 199 -24.55 -1.02 -26.64
CA GLY A 199 -25.55 -0.07 -27.12
C GLY A 199 -26.25 0.70 -26.00
N SER A 200 -25.84 0.56 -24.73
CA SER A 200 -26.36 1.38 -23.66
C SER A 200 -25.79 2.80 -23.74
N ASP A 201 -26.67 3.80 -23.83
CA ASP A 201 -26.30 5.23 -23.85
C ASP A 201 -26.00 5.78 -22.44
N GLY A 202 -25.84 4.90 -21.45
CA GLY A 202 -25.56 5.27 -20.07
C GLY A 202 -24.11 5.72 -19.86
N PRO A 203 -23.83 6.62 -18.89
CA PRO A 203 -22.46 7.05 -18.59
C PRO A 203 -21.61 5.99 -17.89
N MET A 204 -22.18 4.83 -17.56
CA MET A 204 -21.58 3.80 -16.71
C MET A 204 -21.45 2.48 -17.47
N LEU A 205 -20.28 1.85 -17.31
CA LEU A 205 -20.03 0.49 -17.78
C LEU A 205 -19.97 -0.46 -16.58
N VAL A 206 -20.65 -1.61 -16.69
CA VAL A 206 -20.48 -2.72 -15.75
C VAL A 206 -19.40 -3.65 -16.28
N LEU A 207 -18.34 -3.86 -15.50
CA LEU A 207 -17.27 -4.80 -15.87
C LEU A 207 -17.79 -6.24 -15.79
N PRO A 208 -17.38 -7.13 -16.70
CA PRO A 208 -17.80 -8.53 -16.66
C PRO A 208 -17.22 -9.24 -15.43
N ALA A 209 -17.88 -10.31 -14.98
CA ALA A 209 -17.47 -11.06 -13.78
C ALA A 209 -16.03 -11.59 -13.86
N ASN A 210 -15.58 -11.97 -15.06
CA ASN A 210 -14.23 -12.50 -15.31
C ASN A 210 -13.14 -11.41 -15.43
N PHE A 211 -13.46 -10.12 -15.28
CA PHE A 211 -12.52 -9.02 -15.46
C PHE A 211 -11.26 -9.14 -14.60
N PHE A 212 -11.42 -9.65 -13.36
CA PHE A 212 -10.33 -9.84 -12.39
C PHE A 212 -9.68 -11.24 -12.44
N SER A 213 -10.15 -12.10 -13.35
CA SER A 213 -9.63 -13.46 -13.59
C SER A 213 -9.09 -13.60 -15.01
N PRO A 214 -8.11 -12.78 -15.43
CA PRO A 214 -7.60 -12.83 -16.79
C PRO A 214 -6.98 -14.20 -17.11
N GLY A 215 -7.32 -14.74 -18.28
CA GLY A 215 -6.84 -16.05 -18.74
C GLY A 215 -7.78 -17.23 -18.45
N GLN A 216 -8.85 -17.04 -17.68
CA GLN A 216 -9.96 -17.99 -17.62
C GLN A 216 -11.02 -17.57 -18.64
N THR A 217 -10.96 -18.13 -19.85
CA THR A 217 -12.04 -18.05 -20.82
C THR A 217 -13.24 -18.80 -20.25
N GLU A 218 -14.32 -18.08 -19.89
CA GLU A 218 -15.62 -18.73 -19.83
C GLU A 218 -16.05 -19.04 -21.26
N ALA A 219 -16.41 -20.29 -21.52
CA ALA A 219 -17.19 -20.63 -22.68
C ALA A 219 -18.45 -19.78 -22.63
N VAL A 220 -18.70 -19.00 -23.68
CA VAL A 220 -19.95 -18.29 -23.87
C VAL A 220 -21.06 -19.35 -23.83
N VAL A 221 -21.80 -19.42 -22.74
CA VAL A 221 -23.05 -20.19 -22.71
C VAL A 221 -24.05 -19.32 -23.47
N PRO A 222 -24.54 -19.74 -24.65
CA PRO A 222 -25.54 -18.97 -25.38
C PRO A 222 -26.82 -18.88 -24.54
N ALA A 223 -27.45 -17.72 -24.57
CA ALA A 223 -28.64 -17.38 -23.78
C ALA A 223 -29.94 -18.06 -24.27
N ASP A 224 -29.84 -19.17 -25.00
CA ASP A 224 -30.98 -19.91 -25.55
C ASP A 224 -30.95 -21.34 -25.03
N GLU A 225 -31.20 -21.53 -23.73
CA GLU A 225 -31.66 -22.82 -23.17
C GLU A 225 -32.23 -22.61 -21.76
N VAL A 226 -33.18 -21.67 -21.64
CA VAL A 226 -34.21 -21.72 -20.58
C VAL A 226 -35.56 -21.50 -21.23
N ALA A 227 -35.98 -22.50 -22.01
CA ALA A 227 -37.36 -22.69 -22.41
C ALA A 227 -37.72 -24.16 -22.16
N GLU A 228 -38.73 -24.36 -21.30
CA GLU A 228 -39.59 -25.54 -21.18
C GLU A 228 -38.96 -26.84 -20.64
N GLU A 229 -39.13 -27.12 -19.35
CA GLU A 229 -40.17 -28.03 -18.79
C GLU A 229 -40.26 -27.90 -17.26
#